data_AF-A0A6V7LTK7-F1
#
_entry.id   AF-A0A6V7LTK7-F1
#
_cell.length_a   1.000
_cell.length_b   1.000
_cell.length_c   1.000
_cell.angle_alpha   90.00
_cell.angle_beta   90.00
_cell.angle_gamma   90.00
#
_symmetry.space_group_name_H-M   'P 1'
#
loop_
_entity.id
_entity.type
_entity.pdbx_description
1 polymer ?
#
loop_
_entity_poly.entity_id
_entity_poly.type
_entity_poly.pdbx_seq_one_letter_code
_entity_poly.pdbx_strand_id
1 'polypeptide(L)' 'IKDPCHNVNCSLGAECVKSADGSKAACECVKSCPSADEHDAICGSDGNDYTSLCALNQFVCQRGANVSVEYKGRC' A
#
# COMPACT_ATOMS: atom_id res chain seq x y z
N ILE A 1 5.98 -25.70 -8.21
CA ILE A 1 5.71 -24.73 -7.12
C ILE A 1 4.41 -24.00 -7.46
N LYS A 2 3.42 -23.99 -6.55
CA LYS A 2 2.24 -23.13 -6.65
C LYS A 2 2.59 -21.83 -5.92
N ASP A 3 2.35 -20.68 -6.54
CA ASP A 3 2.58 -19.39 -5.89
C ASP A 3 1.51 -19.18 -4.80
N PRO A 4 1.87 -19.09 -3.51
CA PRO A 4 0.88 -18.94 -2.44
C PRO A 4 0.16 -17.58 -2.47
N CYS A 5 0.64 -16.59 -3.22
CA CYS A 5 -0.05 -15.31 -3.47
C CYS A 5 -0.98 -15.32 -4.69
N HIS A 6 -1.03 -16.40 -5.49
CA HIS A 6 -1.74 -16.42 -6.77
C HIS A 6 -3.23 -16.05 -6.68
N ASN A 7 -3.90 -16.40 -5.58
CA ASN A 7 -5.33 -16.11 -5.33
C ASN A 7 -5.56 -15.35 -4.02
N VAL A 8 -4.54 -14.65 -3.52
CA VAL A 8 -4.66 -13.87 -2.28
C VAL A 8 -4.99 -12.43 -2.64
N ASN A 9 -6.13 -11.95 -2.14
CA ASN A 9 -6.52 -10.55 -2.24
C ASN A 9 -6.40 -9.90 -0.86
N CYS A 10 -5.38 -9.07 -0.69
CA CYS A 10 -5.14 -8.36 0.56
C CYS A 10 -5.97 -7.07 0.61
N SER A 11 -6.54 -6.78 1.78
CA SER A 11 -7.34 -5.57 1.99
C SER A 11 -6.47 -4.36 2.33
N LEU A 12 -6.96 -3.15 2.02
CA LEU A 12 -6.48 -1.88 2.58
C LEU A 12 -4.97 -1.64 2.39
N GLY A 13 -4.47 -1.62 1.16
CA GLY A 13 -3.07 -1.25 0.89
C GLY A 13 -2.03 -2.26 1.39
N ALA A 14 -2.44 -3.42 1.92
CA ALA A 14 -1.55 -4.53 2.25
C ALA A 14 -1.10 -5.27 0.98
N GLU A 15 0.14 -5.77 1.02
CA GLU A 15 0.71 -6.58 -0.04
C GLU A 15 0.84 -8.04 0.38
N CYS A 16 0.68 -8.96 -0.57
CA CYS A 16 0.89 -10.37 -0.32
C CYS A 16 2.39 -10.68 -0.31
N VAL A 17 2.87 -11.18 0.83
CA VAL A 17 4.26 -11.60 1.03
C VAL A 17 4.33 -13.11 1.27
N LYS A 18 5.30 -13.74 0.60
CA LYS A 18 5.55 -15.19 0.69
C LYS A 18 6.48 -15.49 1.85
N SER A 19 6.24 -16.59 2.55
CA SER A 19 7.19 -17.10 3.55
C SER A 19 8.50 -17.52 2.89
N ALA A 20 9.60 -17.53 3.64
CA ALA A 20 10.93 -17.90 3.13
C ALA A 20 10.99 -19.30 2.53
N ASP A 21 10.16 -20.22 3.04
CA ASP A 21 10.01 -21.59 2.52
C ASP A 21 9.05 -21.70 1.31
N GLY A 22 8.42 -20.60 0.91
CA GLY A 22 7.46 -20.53 -0.21
C GLY A 22 6.15 -21.30 0.02
N SER A 23 5.90 -21.79 1.24
CA SER A 23 4.75 -22.64 1.57
C SER A 23 3.51 -21.85 1.99
N LYS A 24 3.69 -20.61 2.45
CA LYS A 24 2.63 -19.75 2.99
C LYS A 24 2.70 -18.36 2.38
N ALA A 25 1.57 -17.68 2.45
CA ALA A 25 1.45 -16.27 2.15
C ALA A 25 0.79 -15.55 3.33
N ALA A 26 1.16 -14.30 3.54
CA ALA A 26 0.54 -13.39 4.49
C ALA A 26 0.28 -12.04 3.82
N CYS A 27 -0.78 -11.36 4.25
CA CYS A 27 -1.00 -9.97 3.89
C CYS A 27 -0.29 -9.10 4.92
N GLU A 28 0.72 -8.35 4.50
CA GLU A 28 1.47 -7.44 5.36
C GLU A 28 1.36 -6.01 4.84
N CYS A 29 1.30 -5.05 5.76
CA CYS A 29 1.43 -3.65 5.41
C CYS A 29 2.82 -3.35 4.91
N VAL A 30 2.90 -2.44 3.93
CA VAL A 30 4.19 -1.90 3.48
C VAL A 30 4.91 -1.26 4.67
N LYS A 31 6.12 -1.72 4.97
CA LYS A 31 6.93 -1.23 6.10
C LYS A 31 7.76 -0.02 5.72
N SER A 32 8.19 0.05 4.46
CA SER A 32 9.01 1.13 3.93
C SER A 32 8.63 1.42 2.49
N CYS A 33 8.54 2.70 2.16
CA CYS A 33 8.34 3.16 0.78
C CYS A 33 9.68 3.64 0.20
N PRO A 34 9.88 3.49 -1.12
CA PRO A 34 10.99 4.13 -1.80
C PRO A 34 10.89 5.66 -1.66
N SER A 35 12.03 6.35 -1.80
CA SER A 35 12.03 7.81 -1.90
C SER A 35 11.15 8.25 -3.06
N ALA A 36 10.29 9.24 -2.80
CA ALA A 36 9.36 9.79 -3.78
C ALA A 36 9.73 11.25 -4.06
N ASP A 37 9.57 11.69 -5.30
CA ASP A 37 9.76 13.07 -5.70
C ASP A 37 8.49 13.90 -5.45
N GLU A 38 8.57 15.23 -5.46
CA GLU A 38 7.37 16.08 -5.31
C GLU A 38 6.32 15.82 -6.41
N HIS A 39 6.74 15.31 -7.57
CA HIS A 39 5.84 14.95 -8.67
C HIS A 39 5.01 13.68 -8.39
N ASP A 40 5.41 12.87 -7.40
CA ASP A 40 4.70 11.67 -6.97
C ASP A 40 3.63 11.96 -5.93
N ALA A 41 3.56 13.20 -5.42
CA ALA A 41 2.58 13.61 -4.43
C ALA A 41 1.15 13.41 -4.95
N ILE A 42 0.26 13.04 -4.04
CA ILE A 42 -1.16 12.80 -4.32
C ILE A 42 -2.03 13.38 -3.21
N CYS A 43 -3.26 13.75 -3.55
CA CYS A 43 -4.29 14.13 -2.61
C CYS A 43 -5.15 12.91 -2.28
N GLY A 44 -5.28 12.60 -0.99
CA GLY A 44 -6.19 11.55 -0.51
C GLY A 44 -7.63 12.04 -0.42
N SER A 45 -8.58 11.09 -0.41
CA SER A 45 -10.02 11.35 -0.27
C SER A 45 -10.42 11.92 1.10
N ASP A 46 -9.47 11.99 2.02
CA ASP A 46 -9.58 12.63 3.33
C ASP A 46 -9.06 14.07 3.34
N GLY A 47 -8.65 14.60 2.18
CA GLY A 47 -8.12 15.95 2.00
C GLY A 47 -6.67 16.12 2.47
N ASN A 48 -5.95 15.03 2.72
CA ASN A 48 -4.55 15.07 3.13
C ASN A 48 -3.60 14.77 1.96
N ASP A 49 -2.44 15.43 1.98
CA ASP A 49 -1.33 15.13 1.06
C ASP A 49 -0.59 13.86 1.47
N TYR A 50 -0.30 13.01 0.49
CA TYR A 50 0.59 11.88 0.64
C TYR A 50 1.75 12.00 -0.33
N THR A 51 2.96 11.70 0.14
CA THR A 51 4.20 11.81 -0.65
C THR A 51 4.23 10.86 -1.85
N SER A 52 3.47 9.77 -1.81
CA SER A 52 3.27 8.84 -2.93
C SER A 52 2.07 7.93 -2.67
N LEU A 53 1.67 7.17 -3.69
CA LEU A 53 0.70 6.08 -3.55
C LEU A 53 1.14 5.03 -2.50
N CYS A 54 2.44 4.76 -2.39
CA CYS A 54 2.96 3.84 -1.39
C CYS A 54 2.70 4.35 0.03
N ALA A 55 2.96 5.65 0.27
CA ALA A 55 2.73 6.26 1.58
C ALA A 55 1.23 6.25 1.96
N LEU A 56 0.33 6.48 1.00
CA LEU A 56 -1.11 6.34 1.20
C LEU A 56 -1.48 4.89 1.55
N ASN A 57 -1.01 3.90 0.79
CA ASN A 57 -1.30 2.49 1.06
C ASN A 57 -0.75 2.05 2.43
N GLN A 58 0.45 2.50 2.79
CA GLN A 58 1.02 2.28 4.11
C GLN A 58 0.13 2.86 5.20
N PHE A 59 -0.31 4.11 5.05
CA PHE A 59 -1.19 4.77 6.00
C PHE A 59 -2.51 4.03 6.16
N VAL A 60 -3.19 3.71 5.06
CA VAL A 60 -4.45 2.97 5.02
C VAL A 60 -4.31 1.62 5.74
N CYS A 61 -3.26 0.88 5.43
CA CYS A 61 -3.02 -0.44 6.03
C CYS A 61 -2.74 -0.34 7.53
N GLN A 62 -1.81 0.54 7.94
CA GLN A 62 -1.37 0.63 9.34
C GLN A 62 -2.41 1.27 10.25
N ARG A 63 -3.18 2.24 9.74
CA ARG A 63 -4.20 2.95 10.51
C ARG A 63 -5.59 2.32 10.40
N GLY A 64 -5.78 1.36 9.49
CA GLY A 64 -7.11 0.84 9.16
C GLY A 64 -8.01 1.95 8.57
N ALA A 65 -7.43 2.92 7.90
CA ALA A 65 -8.16 4.06 7.34
C ALA A 65 -8.69 3.71 5.95
N ASN A 66 -9.89 4.17 5.61
CA ASN A 66 -10.46 3.99 4.27
C ASN A 66 -10.25 5.24 3.42
N VAL A 67 -8.98 5.49 3.05
CA VAL A 67 -8.58 6.61 2.19
C VAL A 67 -8.20 6.08 0.82
N SER A 68 -8.73 6.69 -0.24
CA SER A 68 -8.34 6.43 -1.62
C SER A 68 -7.65 7.65 -2.21
N VAL A 69 -6.97 7.48 -3.35
CA VAL A 69 -6.47 8.63 -4.11
C VAL A 69 -7.66 9.41 -4.64
N GLU A 70 -7.71 10.72 -4.40
CA GLU A 70 -8.69 11.62 -5.01
C GLU A 70 -8.16 12.18 -6.33
N TYR A 71 -6.95 12.74 -6.33
CA TYR A 71 -6.23 13.14 -7.55
C TYR A 71 -4.71 13.15 -7.37
N LYS A 72 -3.99 13.25 -8.50
CA LYS A 72 -2.52 13.40 -8.53
C LYS A 72 -2.12 14.85 -8.29
N GLY A 73 -1.04 15.06 -7.55
CA GLY A 73 -0.60 16.38 -7.06
C GLY A 73 -1.06 16.63 -5.62
N ARG A 74 -0.61 17.74 -5.06
CA ARG A 74 -1.04 18.16 -3.72
C ARG A 74 -2.49 18.62 -3.69
N CYS A 75 -3.14 18.39 -2.56
CA CYS A 75 -4.30 19.17 -2.14
C CYS A 75 -3.92 20.67 -2.07
#